data_AF-A0AAJ6AAH7-F1
#
_entry.id   AF-A0AAJ6AAH7-F1
#
_cell.length_a   1.000
_cell.length_b   1.000
_cell.length_c   1.000
_cell.angle_alpha   90.00
_cell.angle_beta   90.00
_cell.angle_gamma   90.00
#
_symmetry.space_group_name_H-M   'P 1'
#
loop_
_entity.id
_entity.type
_entity.pdbx_description
1 polymer ?
#
loop_
_entity_poly.entity_id
_entity_poly.type
_entity_poly.pdbx_seq_one_letter_code
_entity_poly.pdbx_strand_id
1 'polypeptide(L)'
;MSNSSPAVGFVGNLAACAIALIGGAYFWDRYVSAWLGFPPTLLCTILPPVTNTAASIGVMLTTFGTVLWAVTLFRSSTGMSLMMGGVIIFVVTTTLPHYLGVACIP
;
A
#
# COMPACT_ATOMS: atom_id res chain seq x y z
N MET A 1 3.51 -3.00 -29.31
CA MET A 1 2.93 -3.93 -28.31
C MET A 1 4.02 -4.22 -27.29
N SER A 2 3.98 -3.56 -26.13
CA SER A 2 4.99 -3.74 -25.08
C SER A 2 4.82 -5.13 -24.48
N ASN A 3 5.83 -5.98 -24.60
CA ASN A 3 5.94 -7.25 -23.87
C ASN A 3 6.09 -6.95 -22.37
N SER A 4 4.99 -6.64 -21.69
CA SER A 4 4.94 -6.67 -20.23
C SER A 4 5.10 -8.12 -19.81
N SER A 5 6.20 -8.44 -19.12
CA SER A 5 6.42 -9.78 -18.57
C SER A 5 5.18 -10.22 -17.77
N PRO A 6 4.81 -11.52 -17.79
CA PRO A 6 3.63 -12.03 -17.08
C PRO A 6 3.62 -11.65 -15.59
N ALA A 7 4.80 -11.47 -14.99
CA ALA A 7 4.98 -10.96 -13.64
C ALA A 7 4.41 -9.54 -13.43
N VAL A 8 4.59 -8.63 -14.39
CA VAL A 8 4.09 -7.24 -14.30
C VAL A 8 2.57 -7.21 -14.36
N GLY A 9 1.97 -8.03 -15.24
CA GLY A 9 0.52 -8.17 -15.33
C GLY A 9 -0.10 -8.78 -14.07
N PHE A 10 0.56 -9.80 -13.50
CA PHE A 10 0.11 -10.42 -12.25
C PHE A 10 0.13 -9.44 -11.08
N VAL A 11 1.24 -8.70 -10.90
CA VAL A 11 1.37 -7.68 -9.85
C VAL A 11 0.34 -6.56 -10.04
N GLY A 12 0.12 -6.12 -11.28
CA GLY A 12 -0.90 -5.12 -11.60
C GLY A 12 -2.31 -5.56 -11.22
N ASN A 13 -2.70 -6.80 -11.54
CA ASN A 13 -4.00 -7.35 -11.15
C ASN A 13 -4.14 -7.49 -9.63
N LEU A 14 -3.07 -7.89 -8.94
CA LEU A 14 -3.08 -8.03 -7.48
C LEU A 14 -3.26 -6.66 -6.81
N ALA A 15 -2.57 -5.64 -7.32
CA ALA A 15 -2.75 -4.26 -6.89
C ALA A 15 -4.17 -3.75 -7.16
N ALA A 16 -4.73 -4.04 -8.34
CA ALA A 16 -6.10 -3.66 -8.67
C ALA A 16 -7.13 -4.31 -7.74
N CYS A 17 -6.97 -5.60 -7.42
CA CYS A 17 -7.81 -6.29 -6.43
C CYS A 17 -7.70 -5.65 -5.05
N ALA A 18 -6.48 -5.34 -4.59
CA ALA A 18 -6.28 -4.69 -3.29
C ALA A 18 -6.96 -3.31 -3.24
N ILE A 19 -6.81 -2.49 -4.28
CA ILE A 19 -7.45 -1.17 -4.39
C ILE A 19 -8.98 -1.32 -4.43
N ALA A 20 -9.50 -2.30 -5.17
CA ALA A 20 -10.94 -2.55 -5.27
C ALA A 20 -11.54 -2.98 -3.93
N LEU A 21 -10.85 -3.82 -3.16
CA LEU A 21 -11.29 -4.24 -1.83
C LEU A 21 -11.27 -3.09 -0.83
N ILE A 22 -10.18 -2.32 -0.78
CA ILE A 22 -10.03 -1.18 0.14
C ILE A 22 -11.02 -0.07 -0.23
N GLY A 23 -11.13 0.26 -1.52
CA GLY A 23 -12.09 1.23 -2.04
C GLY A 23 -13.53 0.80 -1.79
N GLY A 24 -13.86 -0.47 -2.04
CA GLY A 24 -15.19 -1.02 -1.76
C GLY A 24 -15.56 -0.94 -0.28
N ALA A 25 -14.64 -1.29 0.61
CA ALA A 25 -14.83 -1.14 2.05
C ALA A 25 -15.05 0.33 2.44
N TYR A 26 -14.31 1.28 1.86
CA TYR A 26 -14.49 2.71 2.09
C TYR A 26 -15.85 3.23 1.60
N PHE A 27 -16.29 2.83 0.41
CA PHE A 27 -17.60 3.21 -0.10
C PHE A 27 -18.73 2.62 0.73
N TRP A 28 -18.59 1.37 1.18
CA TRP A 28 -19.55 0.72 2.08
C TRP A 28 -19.67 1.49 3.40
N ASP A 29 -18.55 1.83 4.01
CA ASP A 29 -18.53 2.56 5.29
C ASP A 29 -19.02 4.00 5.18
N ARG A 30 -18.79 4.66 4.03
CA ARG A 30 -19.17 6.07 3.89
C ARG A 30 -20.61 6.26 3.46
N TYR A 31 -21.12 5.40 2.59
CA TYR A 31 -22.43 5.61 1.95
C TYR A 31 -23.49 4.61 2.42
N VAL A 32 -23.11 3.36 2.69
CA VAL A 32 -24.07 2.28 2.95
C VAL A 32 -24.34 2.13 4.44
N SER A 33 -23.30 2.04 5.27
CA SER A 33 -23.47 1.92 6.73
C SER A 33 -24.08 3.19 7.35
N ALA A 34 -23.73 4.37 6.83
CA ALA A 34 -24.33 5.65 7.22
C ALA A 34 -25.84 5.72 6.91
N TRP A 35 -26.29 5.12 5.81
CA TRP A 35 -27.72 5.02 5.47
C TRP A 35 -28.47 3.99 6.32
N LEU A 36 -27.79 2.91 6.71
CA LEU A 36 -28.37 1.81 7.48
C LEU A 36 -28.24 1.98 9.01
N GLY A 37 -27.55 3.03 9.47
CA GLY A 37 -27.33 3.30 10.90
C GLY A 37 -26.36 2.33 11.59
N PHE A 38 -25.54 1.59 10.83
CA PHE A 38 -24.54 0.70 11.40
C PHE A 38 -23.22 1.44 11.68
N PRO A 39 -22.50 1.07 12.76
CA PRO A 39 -21.20 1.67 13.05
C PRO A 39 -20.16 1.25 12.01
N PRO A 40 -19.30 2.19 11.55
CA PRO A 40 -18.31 1.93 10.52
C PRO A 40 -17.15 1.09 11.08
N THR A 41 -17.19 -0.22 10.86
CA THR A 41 -16.23 -1.18 11.45
C THR A 41 -15.42 -1.95 10.41
N LEU A 42 -15.88 -1.95 9.15
CA LEU A 42 -15.35 -2.79 8.09
C LEU A 42 -13.99 -2.27 7.58
N LEU A 43 -13.87 -0.95 7.41
CA LEU A 43 -12.61 -0.33 7.04
C LEU A 43 -11.58 -0.47 8.18
N CYS A 44 -12.03 -0.28 9.42
CA CYS A 44 -11.18 -0.23 10.61
C CYS A 44 -10.63 -1.60 11.02
N THR A 45 -11.29 -2.70 10.65
CA THR A 45 -10.75 -4.06 10.86
C THR A 45 -9.75 -4.48 9.78
N ILE A 46 -9.92 -4.00 8.55
CA ILE A 46 -9.07 -4.36 7.40
C ILE A 46 -7.81 -3.47 7.32
N LEU A 47 -7.88 -2.21 7.76
CA LEU A 47 -6.74 -1.27 7.70
C LEU A 47 -5.48 -1.73 8.48
N PRO A 48 -5.58 -2.21 9.74
CA PRO A 48 -4.41 -2.57 10.53
C PRO A 48 -3.53 -3.67 9.92
N PRO A 49 -4.07 -4.83 9.47
CA PRO A 49 -3.23 -5.87 8.86
C PRO A 49 -2.63 -5.43 7.53
N VAL A 50 -3.37 -4.65 6.73
CA VAL A 50 -2.90 -4.16 5.41
C VAL A 50 -1.78 -3.13 5.56
N THR A 51 -1.91 -2.19 6.49
CA THR A 51 -0.88 -1.17 6.71
C THR A 51 0.39 -1.77 7.31
N ASN A 52 0.27 -2.73 8.23
CA ASN A 52 1.44 -3.41 8.82
C ASN A 52 2.21 -4.25 7.79
N THR A 53 1.49 -5.00 6.93
CA THR A 53 2.12 -5.77 5.85
C THR A 53 2.75 -4.86 4.79
N ALA A 54 2.10 -3.77 4.41
CA ALA A 54 2.65 -2.84 3.44
C ALA A 54 3.85 -2.04 3.97
N ALA A 55 3.85 -1.66 5.26
CA ALA A 55 5.00 -1.01 5.90
C ALA A 55 6.23 -1.93 5.94
N SER A 56 6.05 -3.21 6.29
CA SER A 56 7.14 -4.19 6.30
C SER A 56 7.70 -4.48 4.89
N ILE A 57 6.85 -4.52 3.87
CA ILE A 57 7.30 -4.57 2.46
C ILE A 57 8.08 -3.31 2.08
N GLY A 58 7.61 -2.13 2.50
CA GLY A 58 8.32 -0.86 2.28
C GLY A 58 9.74 -0.89 2.85
N VAL A 59 9.91 -1.32 4.10
CA VAL A 59 11.23 -1.47 4.74
C VAL A 59 12.11 -2.46 3.97
N MET A 60 11.57 -3.61 3.55
CA MET A 60 12.31 -4.59 2.75
C MET A 60 12.78 -3.99 1.41
N LEU A 61 11.90 -3.30 0.68
CA LEU A 61 12.26 -2.67 -0.59
C LEU A 61 13.33 -1.59 -0.40
N THR A 62 13.24 -0.81 0.67
CA THR A 62 14.25 0.19 1.00
C THR A 62 15.59 -0.46 1.31
N THR A 63 15.63 -1.50 2.16
CA THR A 63 16.88 -2.19 2.52
C THR A 63 17.52 -2.86 1.31
N PHE A 64 16.76 -3.60 0.51
CA PHE A 64 17.24 -4.19 -0.74
C PHE A 64 17.73 -3.13 -1.73
N GLY A 65 17.00 -2.02 -1.87
CA GLY A 65 17.40 -0.88 -2.69
C GLY A 65 18.74 -0.29 -2.25
N THR A 66 18.93 -0.03 -0.95
CA THR A 66 20.20 0.46 -0.39
C THR A 66 21.35 -0.52 -0.59
N VAL A 67 21.13 -1.83 -0.40
CA VAL A 67 22.19 -2.84 -0.59
C VAL A 67 22.59 -2.91 -2.06
N LEU A 68 21.63 -2.98 -2.98
CA LEU A 68 21.90 -2.98 -4.41
C LEU A 68 22.61 -1.69 -4.86
N TRP A 69 22.20 -0.55 -4.31
CA TRP A 69 22.83 0.74 -4.61
C TRP A 69 24.26 0.80 -4.06
N ALA A 70 24.52 0.27 -2.86
CA ALA A 70 25.86 0.21 -2.26
C ALA A 70 26.80 -0.75 -3.01
N VAL A 71 26.33 -1.96 -3.33
CA VAL A 71 27.13 -2.98 -4.06
C VAL A 71 27.50 -2.50 -5.47
N THR A 72 26.67 -1.64 -6.07
CA THR A 72 26.93 -1.06 -7.39
C THR A 72 27.72 0.26 -7.33
N LEU A 73 28.38 0.56 -6.21
CA LEU A 73 29.16 1.79 -6.00
C LEU A 73 28.36 3.05 -6.34
N PHE A 74 27.09 3.08 -5.92
CA PHE A 74 26.17 4.19 -6.11
C PHE A 74 25.76 4.50 -7.56
N ARG A 75 26.09 3.63 -8.53
CA ARG A 75 25.75 3.85 -9.96
C ARG A 75 24.42 3.27 -10.40
N SER A 76 23.80 2.37 -9.62
CA SER A 76 22.54 1.73 -10.03
C SER A 76 21.33 2.64 -9.84
N SER A 77 20.73 3.05 -10.96
CA SER A 77 19.43 3.75 -10.97
C SER A 77 18.29 2.86 -10.46
N THR A 78 18.39 1.54 -10.66
CA THR A 78 17.43 0.55 -10.14
C THR A 78 17.49 0.46 -8.62
N GLY A 79 18.68 0.46 -8.01
CA GLY A 79 18.83 0.46 -6.56
C GLY A 79 18.22 1.71 -5.93
N MET A 80 18.45 2.87 -6.55
CA MET A 80 17.89 4.15 -6.11
C MET A 80 16.37 4.19 -6.27
N SER A 81 15.80 3.67 -7.36
CA SER A 81 14.34 3.63 -7.55
C SER A 81 13.64 2.68 -6.58
N LEU A 82 14.23 1.52 -6.26
CA LEU A 82 13.72 0.62 -5.22
C LEU A 82 13.78 1.28 -3.84
N MET A 83 14.88 1.94 -3.52
CA MET A 83 15.05 2.63 -2.23
C MET A 83 13.97 3.70 -2.07
N MET A 84 13.80 4.55 -3.08
CA MET A 84 12.83 5.64 -3.04
C MET A 84 11.39 5.13 -3.04
N GLY A 85 11.10 4.09 -3.85
CA GLY A 85 9.80 3.42 -3.86
C GLY A 85 9.44 2.81 -2.51
N GLY A 86 10.38 2.12 -1.86
CA GLY A 86 10.18 1.55 -0.53
C GLY A 86 9.91 2.62 0.54
N VAL A 87 10.63 3.74 0.50
CA VAL A 87 10.41 4.86 1.44
C VAL A 87 9.03 5.47 1.24
N ILE A 88 8.63 5.70 -0.02
CA ILE A 88 7.30 6.24 -0.32
C ILE A 88 6.21 5.28 0.19
N ILE A 89 6.34 3.97 -0.08
CA ILE A 89 5.38 2.96 0.40
C ILE A 89 5.28 2.99 1.92
N PHE A 90 6.41 3.05 2.62
CA PHE A 90 6.45 3.09 4.09
C PHE A 90 5.82 4.37 4.65
N VAL A 91 6.15 5.55 4.11
CA VAL A 91 5.59 6.83 4.55
C VAL A 91 4.09 6.89 4.28
N VAL A 92 3.65 6.47 3.09
CA VAL A 92 2.23 6.45 2.71
C VAL A 92 1.46 5.52 3.64
N THR A 93 1.96 4.31 3.91
CA THR A 93 1.26 3.32 4.75
C THR A 93 1.24 3.67 6.23
N THR A 94 2.20 4.46 6.73
CA THR A 94 2.22 4.95 8.11
C THR A 94 1.35 6.20 8.30
N THR A 95 1.25 7.05 7.28
CA THR A 95 0.44 8.28 7.34
C THR A 95 -1.03 8.07 6.96
N LEU A 96 -1.34 7.16 6.02
CA LEU A 96 -2.72 6.82 5.64
C LEU A 96 -3.63 6.52 6.84
N PRO A 97 -3.28 5.59 7.76
CA PRO A 97 -4.15 5.25 8.88
C PRO A 97 -4.32 6.41 9.85
N HIS A 98 -3.43 7.42 9.86
CA HIS A 98 -3.65 8.62 10.66
C HIS A 98 -4.76 9.49 10.06
N TYR A 99 -4.80 9.64 8.73
CA TYR A 99 -5.84 10.41 8.03
C TYR A 99 -7.16 9.64 7.88
N LEU A 100 -7.11 8.32 7.68
CA LEU A 100 -8.30 7.47 7.63
C LEU A 100 -8.78 7.05 9.02
N GLY A 101 -7.92 7.05 10.03
CA GLY A 101 -8.28 6.76 11.42
C GLY A 101 -9.29 7.74 11.98
N VAL A 102 -9.36 8.96 11.43
CA VAL A 102 -10.42 9.93 11.73
C VAL A 102 -11.81 9.43 11.31
N ALA A 103 -11.89 8.54 10.31
CA ALA A 103 -13.12 7.86 9.92
C ALA A 103 -13.44 6.63 10.78
N CYS A 104 -12.49 6.19 11.61
CA CYS A 104 -12.61 5.05 12.53
C CYS A 104 -12.89 5.48 13.99
N ILE A 105 -13.04 6.78 14.25
CA ILE A 105 -13.48 7.30 15.54
C ILE A 105 -15.02 7.33 15.49
N PRO A 106 -15.72 6.64 16.41
CA PRO A 106 -17.18 6.61 16.45
C PRO A 106 -17.80 8.00 16.68
#